data_AF-A0A0F9P9Q2-F1
#
_entry.id   AF-A0A0F9P9Q2-F1
#
_cell.length_a   1.000
_cell.length_b   1.000
_cell.length_c   1.000
_cell.angle_alpha   90.00
_cell.angle_beta   90.00
_cell.angle_gamma   90.00
#
_symmetry.space_group_name_H-M   'P 1'
#
loop_
_entity.id
_entity.type
_entity.pdbx_description
1 polymer ?
#
loop_
_entity_poly.entity_id
_entity_poly.type
_entity_poly.pdbx_seq_one_letter_code
_entity_poly.pdbx_strand_id
1 'polypeptide(L)' 'MPLLKLLNPDHSPENQQLTKIFKETLEFCPNLVCTMQHRPAISKAFINFNKAVMANEGKVTSALKRMTA' A
#
# COMPACT_ATOMS: atom_id res chain seq x y z
N MET A 1 -0.66 -16.14 -12.05
CA MET A 1 0.57 -16.21 -11.23
C MET A 1 1.33 -14.90 -11.41
N PRO A 2 1.87 -14.27 -10.34
CA PRO A 2 2.57 -13.00 -10.49
C PRO A 2 3.87 -13.18 -11.28
N LEU A 3 4.16 -12.25 -12.21
CA LEU A 3 5.38 -12.26 -13.04
C LEU A 3 6.64 -12.02 -12.21
N LEU A 4 6.50 -11.37 -11.05
CA LEU A 4 7.57 -11.21 -10.07
C LEU A 4 7.30 -12.04 -8.82
N LYS A 5 8.38 -12.56 -8.23
CA LYS A 5 8.35 -13.22 -6.93
C LYS A 5 7.88 -12.24 -5.86
N LEU A 6 6.93 -12.67 -5.02
CA LEU A 6 6.51 -11.92 -3.85
C LEU A 6 7.65 -11.87 -2.83
N LEU A 7 8.04 -10.65 -2.44
CA LEU A 7 8.96 -10.46 -1.33
C LEU A 7 8.20 -10.53 0.00
N ASN A 8 8.92 -10.91 1.05
CA ASN A 8 8.37 -10.89 2.41
C ASN A 8 7.98 -9.44 2.76
N PRO A 9 6.78 -9.19 3.31
CA PRO A 9 6.38 -7.84 3.74
C PRO A 9 7.41 -7.15 4.64
N ASP A 10 8.15 -7.93 5.43
CA ASP A 10 9.13 -7.46 6.41
C ASP A 10 10.56 -7.33 5.86
N HIS A 11 10.75 -7.40 4.53
CA HIS A 11 12.06 -7.44 3.87
C HIS A 11 12.92 -6.16 4.07
N SER A 12 12.31 -5.01 4.36
CA SER A 12 13.03 -3.76 4.64
C SER A 12 12.37 -3.01 5.80
N PRO A 13 13.14 -2.40 6.73
CA PRO A 13 12.59 -1.65 7.86
C PRO A 13 11.69 -0.47 7.45
N GLU A 14 11.98 0.23 6.34
CA GLU A 14 11.07 1.24 5.80
C GLU A 14 9.75 0.61 5.33
N ASN A 15 9.83 -0.56 4.70
CA ASN A 15 8.65 -1.28 4.20
C ASN A 15 7.83 -1.91 5.33
N GLN A 16 8.43 -2.24 6.48
CA GLN A 16 7.69 -2.76 7.64
C GLN A 16 6.70 -1.72 8.18
N GLN A 17 7.15 -0.47 8.34
CA GLN A 17 6.27 0.63 8.77
C GLN A 17 5.13 0.85 7.76
N LEU A 18 5.47 0.82 6.47
CA LEU A 18 4.49 1.01 5.39
C LEU A 18 3.49 -0.16 5.31
N THR A 19 3.96 -1.39 5.48
CA THR A 19 3.13 -2.61 5.54
C THR A 19 2.17 -2.58 6.73
N LYS A 20 2.59 -2.02 7.86
CA LYS A 20 1.77 -1.92 9.07
C LYS A 20 0.51 -1.08 8.83
N ILE A 21 0.61 0.02 8.07
CA ILE A 21 -0.53 0.87 7.70
C ILE A 21 -1.57 0.08 6.90
N PHE A 22 -1.14 -0.77 5.97
CA PHE A 22 -2.05 -1.61 5.20
C PHE A 22 -2.65 -2.74 6.05
N LYS A 23 -1.87 -3.38 6.93
CA LYS A 23 -2.41 -4.37 7.87
C LYS A 23 -3.45 -3.75 8.82
N GLU A 24 -3.27 -2.51 9.25
CA GLU A 24 -4.27 -1.79 10.08
C GLU A 24 -5.54 -1.42 9.29
N THR A 25 -5.43 -1.19 7.97
CA THR A 25 -6.56 -0.74 7.15
C THR A 25 -7.31 -1.88 6.45
N LEU A 26 -6.60 -2.93 6.06
CA LEU A 26 -7.06 -4.02 5.19
C LEU A 26 -6.85 -5.42 5.81
N GLU A 27 -6.30 -5.53 7.03
CA GLU A 27 -5.94 -6.79 7.72
C GLU A 27 -4.83 -7.61 7.05
N PHE A 28 -4.38 -7.24 5.84
CA PHE A 28 -3.30 -7.90 5.12
C PHE A 28 -2.42 -6.91 4.35
N CYS A 29 -1.20 -7.36 4.00
CA CYS A 29 -0.34 -6.62 3.07
C CYS A 29 -0.70 -6.99 1.62
N PRO A 30 -1.08 -6.03 0.76
CA PRO A 30 -1.42 -6.34 -0.62
C PRO A 30 -0.23 -6.91 -1.40
N ASN A 31 -0.49 -7.90 -2.26
CA ASN A 31 0.51 -8.48 -3.16
C ASN A 31 1.23 -7.40 -4.01
N LEU A 32 0.51 -6.34 -4.38
CA LEU A 32 1.05 -5.20 -5.12
C LEU A 32 2.19 -4.50 -4.36
N VAL A 33 2.03 -4.30 -3.05
CA VAL A 33 3.07 -3.68 -2.22
C VAL A 33 4.28 -4.61 -2.16
N CYS A 34 4.07 -5.89 -1.89
CA CYS A 34 5.11 -6.93 -1.82
C CYS A 34 5.90 -7.10 -3.14
N THR A 35 5.27 -6.94 -4.30
CA THR A 35 5.97 -6.99 -5.60
C THR A 35 6.65 -5.67 -5.94
N MET A 36 6.10 -4.52 -5.52
CA MET A 36 6.77 -3.23 -5.69
C MET A 36 8.00 -3.07 -4.78
N GLN A 37 8.15 -3.87 -3.72
CA GLN A 37 9.33 -3.83 -2.84
C GLN A 37 10.65 -4.13 -3.57
N HIS A 38 10.62 -4.78 -4.74
CA HIS A 38 11.79 -4.95 -5.61
C HIS A 38 12.40 -3.59 -6.02
N ARG A 39 11.61 -2.52 -6.01
CA ARG A 39 12.05 -1.13 -6.21
C ARG A 39 11.51 -0.25 -5.06
N PRO A 40 12.24 -0.14 -3.93
CA PRO A 40 11.77 0.54 -2.72
C PRO A 40 11.29 1.98 -2.94
N ALA A 41 11.95 2.73 -3.82
CA ALA A 41 11.54 4.09 -4.17
C ALA A 41 10.12 4.15 -4.78
N ILE A 42 9.76 3.17 -5.62
CA ILE A 42 8.43 3.07 -6.22
C ILE A 42 7.40 2.68 -5.16
N SER A 43 7.71 1.67 -4.35
CA SER A 43 6.83 1.24 -3.26
C SER A 43 6.51 2.40 -2.31
N LYS A 44 7.52 3.16 -1.88
CA LYS A 44 7.35 4.34 -1.01
C LYS A 44 6.48 5.42 -1.64
N ALA A 45 6.74 5.78 -2.90
CA ALA A 45 5.94 6.77 -3.62
C ALA A 45 4.48 6.33 -3.77
N PHE A 46 4.25 5.07 -4.15
CA PHE A 46 2.91 4.50 -4.31
C PHE A 46 2.11 4.53 -3.01
N ILE A 47 2.74 4.21 -1.89
CA ILE A 47 2.07 4.17 -0.58
C ILE A 47 1.72 5.57 -0.12
N ASN A 48 2.64 6.53 -0.26
CA ASN A 48 2.36 7.93 0.03
C ASN A 48 1.22 8.48 -0.83
N PHE A 49 1.18 8.11 -2.11
CA PHE A 49 0.09 8.47 -3.00
C PHE A 49 -1.25 7.90 -2.51
N ASN A 50 -1.32 6.61 -2.18
CA ASN A 50 -2.55 6.01 -1.65
C ASN A 50 -3.00 6.66 -0.34
N LYS A 51 -2.04 6.98 0.54
CA LYS A 51 -2.33 7.70 1.79
C LYS A 51 -2.95 9.07 1.52
N ALA A 52 -2.39 9.82 0.56
CA ALA A 52 -2.93 11.11 0.16
C ALA A 52 -4.34 10.98 -0.45
N VAL A 53 -4.59 9.99 -1.30
CA VAL A 53 -5.93 9.73 -1.86
C VAL A 53 -6.93 9.38 -0.75
N MET A 54 -6.51 8.59 0.25
CA MET A 54 -7.38 8.16 1.34
C MET A 54 -7.65 9.25 2.39
N ALA A 55 -6.88 10.34 2.41
CA ALA A 55 -7.15 11.50 3.27
C ALA A 55 -8.47 12.18 2.86
N ASN A 56 -9.36 12.42 3.83
CA ASN A 56 -10.68 13.02 3.58
C ASN A 56 -10.61 14.53 3.81
N GLU A 57 -10.23 15.28 2.76
CA GLU A 57 -10.16 16.75 2.79
C GLU A 57 -11.36 17.42 2.08
N GLY A 58 -12.34 16.63 1.62
CA GLY A 58 -13.47 17.14 0.85
C GLY A 58 -14.73 16.30 1.02
N LYS A 59 -15.66 16.43 0.07
CA LYS A 59 -16.99 15.78 0.14
C LYS A 59 -16.96 14.27 -0.14
N VAL A 60 -15.84 13.73 -0.65
CA VAL A 60 -15.71 12.32 -1.02
C VAL A 60 -15.23 11.53 0.20
N THR A 61 -16.07 10.62 0.69
CA THR A 61 -15.76 9.77 1.85
C THR A 61 -14.80 8.64 1.47
N SER A 62 -14.10 8.08 2.46
CA SER A 62 -13.24 6.91 2.26
C SER A 62 -14.01 5.69 1.76
N ALA A 63 -15.28 5.53 2.16
CA ALA A 63 -16.15 4.49 1.65
C ALA A 63 -16.41 4.64 0.14
N LEU A 64 -16.74 5.85 -0.31
CA LEU A 64 -16.97 6.13 -1.74
C LEU A 64 -15.71 5.91 -2.57
N LYS A 65 -14.53 6.35 -2.07
CA LYS A 65 -13.24 6.11 -2.74
C LYS A 65 -12.94 4.61 -2.92
N ARG A 66 -13.33 3.77 -1.96
CA ARG A 66 -13.17 2.31 -2.05
C ARG A 66 -14.13 1.65 -3.04
N MET A 67 -15.31 2.23 -3.29
CA MET A 67 -16.26 1.69 -4.28
C MET A 67 -15.80 1.93 -5.72
N THR A 68 -14.99 2.96 -5.95
CA THR A 68 -14.49 3.35 -7.28
C THR A 68 -13.15 2.72 -7.65
N ALA A 69 -12.45 2.11 -6.69
CA ALA A 69 -11.07 1.66 -6.81
C ALA A 69 -10.96 0.23 -7.40
#